data_AF-A0A7H0GW46-F1
#
_entry.id   AF-A0A7H0GW46-F1
#
_cell.length_a   1.000
_cell.length_b   1.000
_cell.length_c   1.000
_cell.angle_alpha   90.00
_cell.angle_beta   90.00
_cell.angle_gamma   90.00
#
_symmetry.space_group_name_H-M   'P 1'
#
loop_
_entity.id
_entity.type
_entity.pdbx_description
1 polymer ?
#
loop_
_entity_poly.entity_id
_entity_poly.type
_entity_poly.pdbx_seq_one_letter_code
_entity_poly.pdbx_strand_id
1 'polypeptide(L)'
;MRRKLFTWLLGLFVAIAVSACCGSVSCECNDTFEDAIYFQFNLADSQGTNGFRPADVDTVVLVRYPYVDPLVQLPPNAPKVPNDTARIIRSLDLVTEPIILNTAAPFTAGGARKLDAYKYQLYVVRHFPGTATPPETVFFSLDSIMLAGRFVGDGCCTCYQNEGKKLRVTKAEKPGTSGTILDITPAEGDEPKTVVLSR
;
A
#
# COMPACT_ATOMS: atom_id res chain seq x y z
N MET A 1 9.08 43.26 -43.70
CA MET A 1 8.06 42.31 -43.15
C MET A 1 8.49 40.84 -43.15
N ARG A 2 9.23 40.31 -44.16
CA ARG A 2 9.62 38.89 -44.24
C ARG A 2 10.43 38.31 -43.05
N ARG A 3 11.31 39.09 -42.43
CA ARG A 3 12.09 38.63 -41.26
C ARG A 3 11.23 38.30 -40.05
N LYS A 4 10.14 39.05 -39.81
CA LYS A 4 9.22 38.77 -38.70
C LYS A 4 8.42 37.49 -38.95
N LEU A 5 7.93 37.28 -40.17
CA LEU A 5 7.16 36.08 -40.52
C LEU A 5 8.00 34.79 -40.35
N PHE A 6 9.27 34.83 -40.74
CA PHE A 6 10.18 33.68 -40.61
C PHE A 6 10.45 33.33 -39.14
N THR A 7 10.69 34.33 -38.29
CA THR A 7 10.89 34.09 -36.84
C THR A 7 9.63 33.51 -36.17
N TRP A 8 8.45 33.97 -36.57
CA TRP A 8 7.18 33.41 -36.08
C TRP A 8 6.95 31.96 -36.52
N LEU A 9 7.23 31.63 -37.78
CA LEU A 9 7.14 30.26 -38.28
C LEU A 9 8.16 29.32 -37.63
N LEU A 10 9.39 29.80 -37.38
CA LEU A 10 10.40 29.03 -36.67
C LEU A 10 9.97 28.73 -35.23
N GLY A 11 9.42 29.74 -34.53
CA GLY A 11 8.88 29.55 -33.18
C GLY A 11 7.72 28.56 -33.13
N LEU A 12 6.82 28.61 -34.13
CA LEU A 12 5.70 27.66 -34.24
C LEU A 12 6.21 26.23 -34.50
N PHE A 13 7.19 26.05 -35.39
CA PHE A 13 7.79 24.75 -35.68
C PHE A 13 8.48 24.14 -34.46
N VAL A 14 9.22 24.96 -33.69
CA VAL A 14 9.85 24.50 -32.45
C VAL A 14 8.80 24.10 -31.42
N ALA A 15 7.72 24.88 -31.26
CA ALA A 15 6.64 24.55 -30.34
C ALA A 15 5.93 23.24 -30.71
N ILE A 16 5.68 23.00 -31.99
CA ILE A 16 5.05 21.76 -32.49
C ILE A 16 5.99 20.57 -32.34
N ALA A 17 7.30 20.74 -32.57
CA ALA A 17 8.28 19.67 -32.41
C ALA A 17 8.42 19.23 -30.95
N VAL A 18 8.41 20.18 -30.00
CA VAL A 18 8.47 19.87 -28.56
C VAL A 18 7.17 19.23 -28.07
N SER A 19 6.00 19.71 -28.52
CA SER A 19 4.72 19.10 -28.11
C SER A 19 4.51 17.71 -28.71
N ALA A 20 5.07 17.42 -29.88
CA ALA A 20 5.05 16.08 -30.47
C ALA A 20 5.94 15.09 -29.69
N CYS A 21 7.05 15.55 -29.11
CA CYS A 21 7.95 14.70 -28.32
C CYS A 21 7.28 14.20 -27.02
N CYS A 22 6.51 15.06 -26.33
CA CYS A 22 5.79 14.68 -25.11
C CYS A 22 4.36 14.19 -25.36
N GLY A 23 3.78 14.45 -26.53
CA GLY A 23 2.39 14.13 -26.85
C GLY A 23 2.15 12.72 -27.37
N SER A 24 3.19 12.02 -27.85
CA SER A 24 3.08 10.66 -28.39
C SER A 24 3.46 9.55 -27.40
N VAL A 25 4.02 9.88 -26.24
CA VAL A 25 4.33 8.92 -25.17
C VAL A 25 3.24 8.97 -24.11
N SER A 26 2.38 7.95 -24.08
CA SER A 26 1.56 7.71 -22.90
C SER A 26 2.49 7.28 -21.77
N CYS A 27 2.56 8.06 -20.70
CA CYS A 27 3.29 7.66 -19.50
C CYS A 27 2.52 6.50 -18.85
N GLU A 28 2.89 5.27 -19.15
CA GLU A 28 2.35 4.06 -18.51
C GLU A 28 3.02 3.82 -17.17
N CYS A 29 2.87 4.78 -16.25
CA CYS A 29 3.50 4.71 -14.94
C CYS A 29 2.47 4.33 -13.88
N ASN A 30 2.74 3.23 -13.19
CA ASN A 30 1.83 2.70 -12.18
C ASN A 30 2.15 3.24 -10.78
N ASP A 31 2.35 4.56 -10.69
CA ASP A 31 2.75 5.27 -9.45
C ASP A 31 1.83 4.96 -8.26
N THR A 32 0.56 4.63 -8.53
CA THR A 32 -0.45 4.32 -7.51
C THR A 32 -0.14 3.04 -6.72
N PHE A 33 0.53 2.07 -7.36
CA PHE A 33 0.79 0.76 -6.76
C PHE A 33 2.27 0.50 -6.45
N GLU A 34 3.17 1.41 -6.85
CA GLU A 34 4.60 1.33 -6.56
C GLU A 34 4.90 1.20 -5.06
N ASP A 35 4.16 1.91 -4.20
CA ASP A 35 4.30 1.80 -2.74
C ASP A 35 3.37 0.76 -2.12
N ALA A 36 2.48 0.14 -2.89
CA ALA A 36 1.44 -0.73 -2.34
C ALA A 36 2.02 -1.98 -1.67
N ILE A 37 1.40 -2.38 -0.57
CA ILE A 37 1.65 -3.63 0.14
C ILE A 37 0.50 -4.57 -0.23
N TYR A 38 0.86 -5.72 -0.79
CA TYR A 38 -0.07 -6.79 -1.10
C TYR A 38 0.03 -7.82 0.02
N PHE A 39 -1.10 -8.22 0.60
CA PHE A 39 -1.10 -9.30 1.57
C PHE A 39 -2.25 -10.26 1.32
N GLN A 40 -1.99 -11.53 1.58
CA GLN A 40 -2.95 -12.62 1.44
C GLN A 40 -2.85 -13.55 2.64
N PHE A 41 -3.81 -14.45 2.77
CA PHE A 41 -3.85 -15.41 3.87
C PHE A 41 -3.30 -16.75 3.40
N ASN A 42 -2.59 -17.44 4.27
CA ASN A 42 -2.13 -18.80 4.00
C ASN A 42 -3.33 -19.75 4.02
N LEU A 43 -3.78 -20.18 2.83
CA LEU A 43 -4.86 -21.16 2.69
C LEU A 43 -4.35 -22.58 2.42
N ALA A 44 -3.04 -22.74 2.16
CA ALA A 44 -2.46 -24.03 1.80
C ALA A 44 -2.50 -25.03 2.97
N ASP A 45 -2.42 -24.52 4.21
CA ASP A 45 -2.50 -25.31 5.44
C ASP A 45 -3.88 -25.16 6.13
N SER A 46 -4.97 -25.05 5.36
CA SER A 46 -6.32 -24.76 5.91
C SER A 46 -6.84 -25.81 6.90
N GLN A 47 -6.27 -27.01 6.91
CA GLN A 47 -6.60 -28.09 7.84
C GLN A 47 -5.59 -28.23 8.99
N GLY A 48 -4.45 -27.55 8.92
CA GLY A 48 -3.42 -27.57 9.96
C GLY A 48 -3.55 -26.41 10.95
N THR A 49 -2.44 -26.08 11.61
CA THR A 49 -2.40 -25.08 12.68
C THR A 49 -2.03 -23.69 12.19
N ASN A 50 -1.39 -23.58 11.02
CA ASN A 50 -0.79 -22.34 10.54
C ASN A 50 -1.57 -21.72 9.38
N GLY A 51 -2.49 -22.44 8.76
CA GLY A 51 -3.35 -21.91 7.69
C GLY A 51 -4.68 -21.39 8.20
N PHE A 52 -5.28 -20.50 7.42
CA PHE A 52 -6.66 -20.06 7.56
C PHE A 52 -7.57 -20.99 6.76
N ARG A 53 -8.79 -21.25 7.26
CA ARG A 53 -9.84 -21.78 6.40
C ARG A 53 -10.41 -20.65 5.56
N PRO A 54 -10.83 -20.91 4.32
CA PRO A 54 -11.48 -19.88 3.50
C PRO A 54 -12.65 -19.18 4.20
N ALA A 55 -13.46 -19.96 4.95
CA ALA A 55 -14.58 -19.45 5.73
C ALA A 55 -14.18 -18.64 6.98
N ASP A 56 -12.89 -18.62 7.35
CA ASP A 56 -12.39 -17.84 8.48
C ASP A 56 -11.93 -16.44 8.05
N VAL A 57 -11.84 -16.17 6.74
CA VAL A 57 -11.29 -14.94 6.15
C VAL A 57 -12.34 -14.21 5.30
N ASP A 58 -13.57 -14.14 5.79
CA ASP A 58 -14.67 -13.45 5.11
C ASP A 58 -14.70 -11.94 5.42
N THR A 59 -14.31 -11.56 6.64
CA THR A 59 -14.21 -10.17 7.09
C THR A 59 -12.81 -9.86 7.60
N VAL A 60 -12.15 -8.88 6.97
CA VAL A 60 -10.89 -8.30 7.45
C VAL A 60 -11.14 -6.86 7.85
N VAL A 61 -10.85 -6.52 9.10
CA VAL A 61 -10.90 -5.14 9.60
C VAL A 61 -9.49 -4.60 9.65
N LEU A 62 -9.23 -3.52 8.93
CA LEU A 62 -7.98 -2.78 8.97
C LEU A 62 -8.18 -1.51 9.79
N VAL A 63 -7.28 -1.27 10.72
CA VAL A 63 -7.21 -0.02 11.48
C VAL A 63 -5.87 0.65 11.21
N ARG A 64 -5.91 1.91 10.76
CA ARG A 64 -4.74 2.74 10.47
C ARG A 64 -4.52 3.73 11.61
N TYR A 65 -3.33 3.69 12.20
CA TYR A 65 -2.87 4.60 13.24
C TYR A 65 -1.79 5.51 12.67
N PRO A 66 -1.90 6.84 12.83
CA PRO A 66 -0.78 7.75 12.59
C PRO A 66 0.46 7.27 13.35
N TYR A 67 1.55 6.99 12.64
CA TYR A 67 2.79 6.59 13.26
C TYR A 67 3.52 7.83 13.77
N VAL A 68 3.89 7.78 15.04
CA VAL A 68 4.74 8.78 15.66
C VAL A 68 5.94 8.01 16.14
N ASP A 69 7.13 8.42 15.70
CA ASP A 69 8.37 7.84 16.18
C ASP A 69 8.39 7.96 17.72
N PRO A 70 8.54 6.85 18.47
CA PRO A 70 8.60 6.87 19.93
C PRO A 70 9.68 7.81 20.49
N LEU A 71 10.73 8.09 19.72
CA LEU A 71 11.80 9.01 20.08
C LEU A 71 11.41 10.49 19.91
N VAL A 72 10.34 10.78 19.17
CA VAL A 72 9.83 12.13 18.97
C VAL A 72 8.84 12.46 20.09
N GLN A 73 9.26 13.33 21.01
CA GLN A 73 8.33 13.95 21.95
C GLN A 73 7.42 14.92 21.20
N LEU A 74 6.15 14.55 21.09
CA LEU A 74 5.12 15.47 20.62
C LEU A 74 4.92 16.60 21.65
N PRO A 75 4.65 17.84 21.21
CA PRO A 75 4.29 18.90 22.13
C PRO A 75 3.00 18.52 22.90
N PRO A 76 2.81 19.02 24.14
CA PRO A 76 1.67 18.65 25.00
C PRO A 76 0.29 18.87 24.35
N ASN A 77 0.20 19.76 23.37
CA ASN A 77 -1.02 20.14 22.67
C ASN A 77 -1.02 19.68 21.20
N ALA A 78 -0.22 18.68 20.84
CA ALA A 78 -0.24 18.13 19.49
C ALA A 78 -1.67 17.65 19.14
N PRO A 79 -2.22 18.04 17.98
CA PRO A 79 -3.54 17.58 17.57
C PRO A 79 -3.60 16.05 17.55
N LYS A 80 -4.58 15.48 18.28
CA LYS A 80 -4.83 14.04 18.22
C LYS A 80 -5.39 13.71 16.84
N VAL A 81 -4.61 13.01 16.04
CA VAL A 81 -5.08 12.51 14.75
C VAL A 81 -5.88 11.21 15.03
N PRO A 82 -7.16 11.14 14.62
CA PRO A 82 -7.96 9.94 14.81
C PRO A 82 -7.37 8.76 14.02
N ASN A 83 -7.68 7.55 14.49
CA ASN A 83 -7.45 6.34 13.71
C ASN A 83 -8.58 6.16 12.70
N ASP A 84 -8.23 5.60 11.54
CA ASP A 84 -9.21 5.24 10.52
C ASP A 84 -9.45 3.73 10.56
N THR A 85 -10.68 3.31 10.29
CA THR A 85 -11.05 1.90 10.20
C THR A 85 -11.68 1.61 8.86
N ALA A 86 -11.17 0.59 8.16
CA ALA A 86 -11.73 0.06 6.93
C ALA A 86 -12.16 -1.39 7.16
N ARG A 87 -13.33 -1.75 6.67
CA ARG A 87 -13.82 -3.14 6.70
C ARG A 87 -13.87 -3.68 5.29
N ILE A 88 -13.17 -4.78 5.07
CA ILE A 88 -13.14 -5.50 3.80
C ILE A 88 -13.95 -6.78 3.99
N ILE A 89 -15.04 -6.89 3.23
CA ILE A 89 -15.88 -8.09 3.18
C ILE A 89 -15.56 -8.79 1.86
N ARG A 90 -15.25 -10.08 1.93
CA ARG A 90 -14.80 -10.88 0.80
C ARG A 90 -15.72 -12.07 0.60
N SER A 91 -16.01 -12.41 -0.65
CA SER A 91 -16.60 -13.71 -0.98
C SER A 91 -15.52 -14.80 -0.96
N LEU A 92 -15.95 -16.06 -0.96
CA LEU A 92 -15.04 -17.21 -1.06
C LEU A 92 -14.23 -17.19 -2.36
N ASP A 93 -14.78 -16.66 -3.46
CA ASP A 93 -14.07 -16.59 -4.75
C ASP A 93 -12.90 -15.60 -4.71
N LEU A 94 -12.95 -14.60 -3.83
CA LEU A 94 -11.92 -13.57 -3.68
C LEU A 94 -10.91 -13.90 -2.58
N VAL A 95 -11.05 -15.02 -1.85
CA VAL A 95 -10.25 -15.30 -0.65
C VAL A 95 -8.76 -15.47 -0.95
N THR A 96 -8.43 -15.93 -2.16
CA THR A 96 -7.06 -16.10 -2.66
C THR A 96 -6.47 -14.82 -3.22
N GLU A 97 -7.29 -13.80 -3.53
CA GLU A 97 -6.78 -12.55 -4.06
C GLU A 97 -6.02 -11.79 -2.95
N PRO A 98 -4.97 -11.04 -3.30
CA PRO A 98 -4.32 -10.18 -2.32
C PRO A 98 -5.22 -8.99 -1.98
N ILE A 99 -5.22 -8.61 -0.72
CA ILE A 99 -5.72 -7.31 -0.29
C ILE A 99 -4.59 -6.29 -0.53
N ILE A 100 -4.95 -5.18 -1.17
CA ILE A 100 -4.03 -4.11 -1.50
C ILE A 100 -4.16 -3.01 -0.44
N LEU A 101 -3.04 -2.68 0.19
CA LEU A 101 -2.89 -1.52 1.05
C LEU A 101 -1.95 -0.53 0.39
N ASN A 102 -2.46 0.63 0.00
CA ASN A 102 -1.69 1.74 -0.55
C ASN A 102 -2.11 3.07 0.12
N THR A 103 -1.59 4.18 -0.39
CA THR A 103 -1.84 5.51 0.18
C THR A 103 -3.32 5.93 0.16
N ALA A 104 -4.12 5.37 -0.77
CA ALA A 104 -5.50 5.78 -1.04
C ALA A 104 -6.54 4.64 -0.95
N ALA A 105 -6.13 3.43 -0.58
CA ALA A 105 -6.98 2.27 -0.42
C ALA A 105 -6.39 1.31 0.63
N PRO A 106 -7.22 0.69 1.49
CA PRO A 106 -8.68 0.85 1.55
C PRO A 106 -9.14 2.13 2.27
N PHE A 107 -8.19 2.95 2.73
CA PHE A 107 -8.46 4.21 3.41
C PHE A 107 -8.38 5.38 2.44
N THR A 108 -9.20 6.40 2.65
CA THR A 108 -9.02 7.67 1.93
C THR A 108 -7.65 8.28 2.22
N ALA A 109 -7.05 8.89 1.20
CA ALA A 109 -5.74 9.54 1.31
C ALA A 109 -5.78 10.66 2.37
N GLY A 110 -4.85 10.59 3.33
CA GLY A 110 -4.72 11.54 4.43
C GLY A 110 -3.73 12.66 4.13
N GLY A 111 -4.01 13.49 3.13
CA GLY A 111 -3.10 14.54 2.67
C GLY A 111 -1.85 13.95 1.98
N ALA A 112 -0.66 14.46 2.30
CA ALA A 112 0.62 14.05 1.70
C ALA A 112 1.30 12.85 2.39
N ARG A 113 0.62 12.18 3.34
CA ARG A 113 1.18 11.06 4.09
C ARG A 113 1.15 9.78 3.26
N LYS A 114 2.30 9.09 3.18
CA LYS A 114 2.44 7.76 2.57
C LYS A 114 2.26 6.64 3.62
N LEU A 115 2.41 5.38 3.22
CA LEU A 115 2.20 4.22 4.09
C LEU A 115 3.11 4.19 5.32
N ASP A 116 4.35 4.66 5.18
CA ASP A 116 5.38 4.74 6.23
C ASP A 116 5.05 5.72 7.36
N ALA A 117 4.12 6.66 7.12
CA ALA A 117 3.60 7.56 8.14
C ALA A 117 2.54 6.90 9.06
N TYR A 118 2.32 5.59 8.93
CA TYR A 118 1.27 4.87 9.65
C TYR A 118 1.72 3.50 10.16
N LYS A 119 1.01 3.06 11.19
CA LYS A 119 0.95 1.68 11.66
C LYS A 119 -0.42 1.11 11.32
N TYR A 120 -0.47 -0.14 10.91
CA TYR A 120 -1.70 -0.83 10.56
C TYR A 120 -1.92 -2.02 11.48
N GLN A 121 -3.16 -2.22 11.88
CA GLN A 121 -3.60 -3.43 12.56
C GLN A 121 -4.65 -4.11 11.70
N LEU A 122 -4.40 -5.37 11.35
CA LEU A 122 -5.38 -6.24 10.71
C LEU A 122 -6.02 -7.11 11.77
N TYR A 123 -7.34 -7.23 11.70
CA TYR A 123 -8.12 -8.19 12.46
C TYR A 123 -8.85 -9.09 11.47
N VAL A 124 -8.59 -10.39 11.55
CA VAL A 124 -9.36 -11.39 10.82
C VAL A 124 -10.51 -11.80 11.71
N VAL A 125 -11.73 -11.44 11.31
CA VAL A 125 -12.95 -11.67 12.07
C VAL A 125 -13.79 -12.67 11.31
N ARG A 126 -13.97 -13.86 11.88
CA ARG A 126 -14.87 -14.85 11.32
C ARG A 126 -16.32 -14.48 11.62
N HIS A 127 -17.16 -14.21 10.62
CA HIS A 127 -18.58 -13.96 10.89
C HIS A 127 -19.37 -15.27 10.95
N PHE A 128 -19.92 -15.60 12.12
CA PHE A 128 -20.95 -16.63 12.25
C PHE A 128 -22.29 -15.99 12.60
N PRO A 129 -23.27 -15.96 11.69
CA PRO A 129 -24.63 -15.62 12.08
C PRO A 129 -25.19 -16.72 13.00
N GLY A 130 -25.46 -16.38 14.28
CA GLY A 130 -26.25 -17.21 15.20
C GLY A 130 -25.50 -18.00 16.27
N THR A 131 -24.17 -17.88 16.41
CA THR A 131 -23.43 -18.53 17.51
C THR A 131 -23.10 -17.56 18.64
N ALA A 132 -23.37 -17.95 19.89
CA ALA A 132 -23.10 -17.15 21.09
C ALA A 132 -21.60 -16.97 21.41
N THR A 133 -20.72 -17.75 20.77
CA THR A 133 -19.27 -17.66 20.98
C THR A 133 -18.69 -16.61 20.03
N PRO A 134 -18.05 -15.54 20.53
CA PRO A 134 -17.37 -14.58 19.67
C PRO A 134 -16.26 -15.29 18.89
N PRO A 135 -16.10 -15.00 17.60
CA PRO A 135 -15.05 -15.60 16.78
C PRO A 135 -13.68 -15.27 17.35
N GLU A 136 -12.78 -16.25 17.33
CA GLU A 136 -11.36 -16.03 17.62
C GLU A 136 -10.81 -15.00 16.62
N THR A 137 -10.39 -13.85 17.13
CA THR A 137 -9.85 -12.78 16.31
C THR A 137 -8.34 -12.93 16.24
N VAL A 138 -7.81 -13.28 15.07
CA VAL A 138 -6.37 -13.26 14.80
C VAL A 138 -5.99 -11.85 14.38
N PHE A 139 -4.93 -11.29 14.95
CA PHE A 139 -4.49 -9.95 14.61
C PHE A 139 -3.01 -9.84 14.22
N PHE A 140 -2.76 -8.98 13.24
CA PHE A 140 -1.43 -8.68 12.72
C PHE A 140 -1.15 -7.19 12.85
N SER A 141 0.06 -6.85 13.26
CA SER A 141 0.59 -5.48 13.19
C SER A 141 1.50 -5.37 11.98
N LEU A 142 1.20 -4.44 11.08
CA LEU A 142 2.09 -4.02 10.01
C LEU A 142 2.62 -2.63 10.38
N ASP A 143 3.91 -2.52 10.66
CA ASP A 143 4.53 -1.29 11.07
C ASP A 143 5.99 -1.23 10.61
N SER A 144 6.72 -0.18 11.01
CA SER A 144 8.11 0.05 10.59
C SER A 144 8.25 -0.07 9.07
N ILE A 145 7.26 0.47 8.34
CA ILE A 145 7.24 0.45 6.89
C ILE A 145 8.32 1.42 6.41
N MET A 146 9.23 0.92 5.58
CA MET A 146 10.30 1.70 4.98
C MET A 146 10.07 1.70 3.47
N LEU A 147 9.91 2.90 2.92
CA LEU A 147 9.77 3.14 1.49
C LEU A 147 10.99 3.95 1.02
N ALA A 148 11.72 3.41 0.08
CA ALA A 148 12.76 4.09 -0.66
C ALA A 148 12.31 4.15 -2.11
N GLY A 149 12.21 5.35 -2.66
CA GLY A 149 11.88 5.48 -4.06
C GLY A 149 12.42 6.76 -4.64
N ARG A 150 12.47 6.79 -5.96
CA ARG A 150 12.99 7.90 -6.75
C ARG A 150 12.02 8.25 -7.86
N PHE A 151 12.16 9.46 -8.38
CA PHE A 151 11.52 9.84 -9.62
C PHE A 151 12.52 9.63 -10.76
N VAL A 152 12.14 8.81 -11.73
CA VAL A 152 12.90 8.60 -12.97
C VAL A 152 12.15 9.30 -14.09
N GLY A 153 12.88 10.03 -14.93
CA GLY A 153 12.28 10.68 -16.09
C GLY A 153 13.23 10.70 -17.27
N ASP A 154 12.63 10.67 -18.45
CA ASP A 154 13.30 10.71 -19.75
C ASP A 154 13.17 12.09 -20.43
N GLY A 155 12.60 13.07 -19.71
CA GLY A 155 12.32 14.42 -20.18
C GLY A 155 10.88 14.64 -20.65
N CYS A 156 10.13 13.57 -20.93
CA CYS A 156 8.70 13.64 -21.30
C CYS A 156 7.80 13.14 -20.18
N CYS A 157 8.23 12.11 -19.46
CA CYS A 157 7.53 11.54 -18.32
C CYS A 157 8.42 11.59 -17.07
N THR A 158 7.79 11.71 -15.90
CA THR A 158 8.43 11.50 -14.61
C THR A 158 7.60 10.48 -13.86
N CYS A 159 8.21 9.37 -13.50
CA CYS A 159 7.53 8.23 -12.90
C CYS A 159 8.18 7.90 -11.56
N TYR A 160 7.34 7.60 -10.59
CA TYR A 160 7.83 7.15 -9.30
C TYR A 160 8.22 5.69 -9.41
N GLN A 161 9.36 5.31 -8.85
CA GLN A 161 9.79 3.92 -8.73
C GLN A 161 10.18 3.65 -7.30
N ASN A 162 9.64 2.58 -6.72
CA ASN A 162 10.06 2.10 -5.42
C ASN A 162 11.31 1.21 -5.57
N GLU A 163 12.44 1.65 -5.01
CA GLU A 163 13.72 0.94 -5.02
C GLU A 163 13.94 0.11 -3.75
N GLY A 164 13.06 0.23 -2.76
CA GLY A 164 13.18 -0.45 -1.49
C GLY A 164 11.88 -0.40 -0.69
N LYS A 165 11.33 -1.57 -0.39
CA LYS A 165 10.10 -1.72 0.37
C LYS A 165 10.27 -2.77 1.44
N LYS A 166 10.28 -2.34 2.70
CA LYS A 166 10.35 -3.23 3.86
C LYS A 166 9.20 -2.95 4.80
N LEU A 167 8.70 -3.98 5.46
CA LEU A 167 7.78 -3.81 6.58
C LEU A 167 8.05 -4.84 7.67
N ARG A 168 7.65 -4.52 8.88
CA ARG A 168 7.61 -5.49 9.97
C ARG A 168 6.20 -6.04 10.10
N VAL A 169 6.09 -7.36 10.06
CA VAL A 169 4.86 -8.10 10.33
C VAL A 169 4.97 -8.75 11.70
N THR A 170 4.08 -8.40 12.60
CA THR A 170 3.97 -9.06 13.90
C THR A 170 2.63 -9.77 13.97
N LYS A 171 2.63 -11.11 14.02
CA LYS A 171 1.45 -11.84 14.53
C LYS A 171 1.41 -11.59 16.03
N ALA A 172 0.53 -10.72 16.45
CA ALA A 172 0.43 -10.40 17.85
C ALA A 172 -0.74 -11.21 18.40
N GLU A 173 -0.45 -12.04 19.40
CA GLU A 173 -1.47 -12.56 20.30
C GLU A 173 -1.57 -11.65 21.54
N LYS A 174 -0.50 -10.86 21.81
CA LYS A 174 -0.36 -9.86 22.88
C LYS A 174 0.55 -8.70 22.44
N PRO A 175 0.48 -7.51 23.08
CA PRO A 175 1.45 -6.45 22.89
C PRO A 175 2.87 -6.92 23.25
N GLY A 176 3.88 -6.62 22.41
CA GLY A 176 5.29 -6.94 22.67
C GLY A 176 5.85 -8.19 21.97
N THR A 177 5.07 -8.87 21.13
CA THR A 177 5.59 -9.97 20.30
C THR A 177 6.62 -9.44 19.28
N SER A 178 7.74 -10.14 19.12
CA SER A 178 8.73 -9.82 18.08
C SER A 178 8.14 -10.09 16.69
N GLY A 179 8.19 -9.08 15.83
CA GLY A 179 7.78 -9.21 14.43
C GLY A 179 8.94 -9.60 13.51
N THR A 180 8.62 -10.08 12.33
CA THR A 180 9.58 -10.37 11.26
C THR A 180 9.65 -9.18 10.31
N ILE A 181 10.85 -8.70 10.01
CA ILE A 181 11.05 -7.72 8.94
C ILE A 181 11.07 -8.47 7.61
N LEU A 182 10.17 -8.11 6.71
CA LEU A 182 10.06 -8.65 5.37
C LEU A 182 10.55 -7.60 4.38
N ASP A 183 11.44 -8.01 3.48
CA ASP A 183 11.79 -7.25 2.27
C ASP A 183 10.87 -7.69 1.14
N ILE A 184 9.98 -6.79 0.75
CA ILE A 184 8.97 -7.01 -0.31
C ILE A 184 9.25 -6.15 -1.53
N THR A 185 10.51 -5.71 -1.70
CA THR A 185 10.96 -5.02 -2.92
C THR A 185 10.89 -6.02 -4.08
N PRO A 186 10.06 -5.79 -5.12
CA PRO A 186 10.10 -6.59 -6.33
C PRO A 186 11.39 -6.29 -7.11
N ALA A 187 11.88 -7.24 -7.91
CA ALA A 187 12.89 -6.87 -8.89
C ALA A 187 12.25 -6.00 -9.98
N GLU A 188 13.07 -5.26 -10.73
CA GLU A 188 12.59 -4.46 -11.84
C GLU A 188 11.87 -5.35 -12.88
N GLY A 189 10.59 -5.07 -13.12
CA GLY A 189 9.74 -5.85 -14.03
C GLY A 189 9.06 -7.08 -13.44
N ASP A 190 9.34 -7.45 -12.18
CA ASP A 190 8.68 -8.56 -11.50
C ASP A 190 7.28 -8.18 -10.97
N GLU A 191 6.43 -9.19 -10.76
CA GLU A 191 5.17 -9.02 -10.04
C GLU A 191 5.40 -8.57 -8.59
N PRO A 192 4.46 -7.81 -7.99
CA PRO A 192 4.55 -7.42 -6.59
C PRO A 192 4.68 -8.63 -5.66
N LYS A 193 5.64 -8.57 -4.73
CA LYS A 193 5.77 -9.59 -3.68
C LYS A 193 4.61 -9.50 -2.69
N THR A 194 3.82 -10.56 -2.60
CA THR A 194 2.71 -10.66 -1.65
C THR A 194 3.17 -11.17 -0.29
N VAL A 195 2.79 -10.48 0.78
CA VAL A 195 2.96 -10.91 2.17
C VAL A 195 1.93 -11.99 2.49
N VAL A 196 2.38 -13.20 2.84
CA VAL A 196 1.49 -14.30 3.24
C VAL A 196 1.35 -14.32 4.76
N LEU A 197 0.14 -14.05 5.25
CA LEU A 197 -0.21 -14.06 6.66
C LEU A 197 -0.66 -15.47 7.08
N SER A 198 0.00 -16.05 8.06
CA SER A 198 -0.32 -17.37 8.63
C SER A 198 -0.93 -17.23 10.01
N ARG A 199 -1.82 -18.17 10.36
CA ARG A 199 -2.63 -18.16 11.57
C ARG A 199 -1.80 -18.13 12.84
#